data_AF-U2RP16-F1
#
_entry.id   AF-U2RP16-F1
#
_cell.length_a   1.000
_cell.length_b   1.000
_cell.length_c   1.000
_cell.angle_alpha   90.00
_cell.angle_beta   90.00
_cell.angle_gamma   90.00
#
_symmetry.space_group_name_H-M   'P 1'
#
loop_
_entity.id
_entity.type
_entity.pdbx_description
1 polymer ?
#
loop_
_entity_poly.entity_id
_entity_poly.type
_entity_poly.pdbx_seq_one_letter_code
_entity_poly.pdbx_strand_id
1 'polypeptide(L)'
;MKIVKNYYDRFKVLNPQYSEIKLGIIAAIIIYFIARIFFVVEISRDMIISLLVFVISMTLHEVAHGYVAYKFGDDTAKREGRITLNPLKHIDLTGIILPVLILLSGFKFLVGWAKPVPVNFYNLRPHRLGLFCVAVAGIVVNFILAGISLVFLKLGSKYLDMDNIFMTVMIYVYVINLLLGLFNLIPITPLDGGRIVYSFSGNKIREFYNKIERYGILIIFVIVYLSGSRLTQGFLVIVDFFLKLVGIDISLIF
;
A
#
# COMPACT_ATOMS: atom_id res chain seq x y z
N MET A 1 -4.65 18.37 21.69
CA MET A 1 -4.22 18.23 23.10
C MET A 1 -4.84 17.05 23.84
N LYS A 2 -6.17 16.82 23.80
CA LYS A 2 -6.83 15.70 24.52
C LYS A 2 -6.30 14.30 24.15
N ILE A 3 -6.01 14.05 22.88
CA ILE A 3 -5.52 12.74 22.39
C ILE A 3 -4.13 12.42 22.96
N VAL A 4 -3.23 13.40 22.95
CA VAL A 4 -1.85 13.26 23.45
C VAL A 4 -1.86 13.00 24.95
N LYS A 5 -2.71 13.71 25.70
CA LYS A 5 -2.88 13.51 27.14
C LYS A 5 -3.38 12.10 27.49
N ASN A 6 -4.41 11.62 26.78
CA ASN A 6 -4.91 10.24 26.95
C ASN A 6 -3.85 9.17 26.65
N TYR A 7 -2.98 9.41 25.67
CA TYR A 7 -1.87 8.50 25.35
C TYR A 7 -0.81 8.49 26.46
N TYR A 8 -0.41 9.67 26.95
CA TYR A 8 0.54 9.82 28.04
C TYR A 8 0.05 9.11 29.31
N ASP A 9 -1.21 9.35 29.70
CA ASP A 9 -1.80 8.77 30.89
C ASP A 9 -1.87 7.23 30.80
N ARG A 10 -2.28 6.69 29.64
CA ARG A 10 -2.24 5.23 29.38
C ARG A 10 -0.82 4.67 29.40
N PHE A 11 0.14 5.35 28.80
CA PHE A 11 1.53 4.88 28.74
C PHE A 11 2.16 4.81 30.15
N LYS A 12 1.85 5.81 31.00
CA LYS A 12 2.31 5.86 32.39
C LYS A 12 1.73 4.73 33.24
N VAL A 13 0.44 4.40 33.03
CA VAL A 13 -0.20 3.24 33.68
C VAL A 13 0.42 1.91 33.23
N LEU A 14 0.74 1.76 31.95
CA LEU A 14 1.31 0.53 31.39
C LEU A 14 2.82 0.38 31.65
N ASN A 15 3.54 1.49 31.87
CA ASN A 15 5.00 1.51 32.09
C ASN A 15 5.34 2.38 33.32
N PRO A 16 5.01 1.95 34.55
CA PRO A 16 5.14 2.79 35.74
C PRO A 16 6.58 3.16 36.11
N GLN A 17 7.56 2.33 35.73
CA GLN A 17 8.98 2.63 35.94
C GLN A 17 9.57 3.41 34.75
N TYR A 18 10.22 4.54 35.08
CA TYR A 18 10.95 5.41 34.16
C TYR A 18 10.12 5.89 32.95
N SER A 19 8.80 6.07 33.13
CA SER A 19 7.88 6.45 32.05
C SER A 19 8.33 7.72 31.33
N GLU A 20 8.81 8.72 32.07
CA GLU A 20 9.27 10.00 31.51
C GLU A 20 10.56 9.85 30.69
N ILE A 21 11.51 9.03 31.16
CA ILE A 21 12.75 8.74 30.42
C ILE A 21 12.44 7.96 29.14
N LYS A 22 11.58 6.93 29.23
CA LYS A 22 11.14 6.14 28.07
C LYS A 22 10.44 7.01 27.02
N LEU A 23 9.54 7.89 27.45
CA LEU A 23 8.87 8.85 26.56
C LEU A 23 9.84 9.87 25.98
N GLY A 24 10.80 10.35 26.77
CA GLY A 24 11.87 11.23 26.31
C GLY A 24 12.72 10.60 25.22
N ILE A 25 13.11 9.33 25.39
CA ILE A 25 13.86 8.56 24.38
C ILE A 25 13.01 8.36 23.11
N ILE A 26 11.75 7.95 23.25
CA ILE A 26 10.84 7.78 22.10
C ILE A 26 10.66 9.11 21.35
N ALA A 27 10.46 10.21 22.06
CA ALA A 27 10.33 11.53 21.47
C ALA A 27 11.61 11.97 20.75
N ALA A 28 12.77 11.75 21.36
CA ALA A 28 14.07 12.04 20.74
C ALA A 28 14.31 11.21 19.47
N ILE A 29 13.95 9.93 19.47
CA ILE A 29 14.02 9.06 18.29
C ILE A 29 13.10 9.59 17.18
N ILE A 30 11.85 9.92 17.51
CA ILE A 30 10.88 10.48 16.55
C ILE A 30 11.40 11.82 15.98
N ILE A 31 11.89 12.72 16.82
CA ILE A 31 12.42 14.03 16.40
C ILE A 31 13.65 13.84 15.50
N TYR A 32 14.57 12.97 15.87
CA TYR A 32 15.74 12.64 15.05
C TYR A 32 15.33 12.11 13.67
N PHE A 33 14.34 11.21 13.60
CA PHE A 33 13.85 10.68 12.33
C PHE A 33 13.14 11.75 11.49
N ILE A 34 12.29 12.58 12.10
CA ILE A 34 11.64 13.69 11.41
C ILE A 34 12.69 14.66 10.87
N ALA A 35 13.65 15.08 11.69
CA ALA A 35 14.74 15.95 11.27
C ALA A 35 15.54 15.32 10.13
N ARG A 36 15.90 14.03 10.25
CA ARG A 36 16.60 13.30 9.19
C ARG A 36 15.80 13.27 7.90
N ILE A 37 14.48 13.07 7.93
CA ILE A 37 13.62 13.16 6.74
C ILE A 37 13.70 14.57 6.13
N PHE A 38 13.58 15.63 6.94
CA PHE A 38 13.66 17.01 6.46
C PHE A 38 15.02 17.36 5.84
N PHE A 39 16.13 16.82 6.36
CA PHE A 39 17.48 17.08 5.86
C PHE A 39 17.91 16.14 4.73
N VAL A 40 17.24 15.00 4.52
CA VAL A 40 17.58 13.99 3.50
C VAL A 40 16.64 14.03 2.30
N VAL A 41 15.37 14.41 2.49
CA VAL A 41 14.36 14.39 1.43
C VAL A 41 14.27 15.76 0.77
N GLU A 42 14.89 15.89 -0.40
CA GLU A 42 14.62 17.01 -1.29
C GLU A 42 13.23 16.85 -1.91
N ILE A 43 12.36 17.84 -1.72
CA ILE A 43 11.02 17.84 -2.31
C ILE A 43 11.17 18.14 -3.82
N SER A 44 11.24 17.08 -4.62
CA SER A 44 11.26 17.19 -6.08
C SER A 44 9.84 17.19 -6.66
N ARG A 45 9.70 17.73 -7.89
CA ARG A 45 8.47 17.66 -8.69
C ARG A 45 7.97 16.21 -8.81
N ASP A 46 8.88 15.30 -9.07
CA ASP A 46 8.65 13.87 -9.24
C ASP A 46 8.14 13.19 -7.98
N MET A 47 8.65 13.61 -6.81
CA MET A 47 8.15 13.12 -5.52
C MET A 47 6.70 13.57 -5.29
N ILE A 48 6.36 14.82 -5.63
CA ILE A 48 4.98 15.33 -5.49
C ILE A 48 4.04 14.57 -6.42
N ILE A 49 4.42 14.40 -7.69
CA ILE A 49 3.61 13.67 -8.67
C ILE A 49 3.40 12.23 -8.23
N SER A 50 4.47 11.52 -7.87
CA SER A 50 4.39 10.12 -7.45
C SER A 50 3.54 9.95 -6.19
N LEU A 51 3.64 10.85 -5.21
CA LEU A 51 2.82 10.81 -4.00
C LEU A 51 1.32 11.03 -4.31
N LEU A 52 0.99 12.00 -5.17
CA LEU A 52 -0.40 12.25 -5.58
C LEU A 52 -0.98 11.04 -6.31
N VAL A 53 -0.23 10.49 -7.27
CA VAL A 53 -0.62 9.28 -8.00
C VAL A 53 -0.79 8.11 -7.04
N PHE A 54 0.12 7.94 -6.08
CA PHE A 54 0.05 6.88 -5.07
C PHE A 54 -1.24 6.97 -4.25
N VAL A 55 -1.55 8.15 -3.71
CA VAL A 55 -2.74 8.37 -2.89
C VAL A 55 -4.03 8.08 -3.68
N ILE A 56 -4.10 8.53 -4.93
CA ILE A 56 -5.26 8.26 -5.80
C ILE A 56 -5.36 6.76 -6.12
N SER A 57 -4.25 6.11 -6.45
CA SER A 57 -4.20 4.68 -6.81
C SER A 57 -4.63 3.81 -5.63
N MET A 58 -4.11 4.07 -4.43
CA MET A 58 -4.54 3.40 -3.20
C MET A 58 -6.02 3.64 -2.89
N THR A 59 -6.52 4.86 -3.11
CA THR A 59 -7.94 5.16 -2.90
C THR A 59 -8.82 4.34 -3.83
N LEU A 60 -8.46 4.24 -5.11
CA LEU A 60 -9.21 3.44 -6.10
C LEU A 60 -9.17 1.94 -5.75
N HIS A 61 -8.02 1.45 -5.32
CA HIS A 61 -7.84 0.07 -4.84
C HIS A 61 -8.78 -0.27 -3.67
N GLU A 62 -8.79 0.56 -2.63
CA GLU A 62 -9.63 0.39 -1.44
C GLU A 62 -11.12 0.52 -1.76
N VAL A 63 -11.49 1.48 -2.61
CA VAL A 63 -12.87 1.64 -3.09
C VAL A 63 -13.32 0.40 -3.87
N ALA A 64 -12.45 -0.24 -4.63
CA ALA A 64 -12.77 -1.47 -5.34
C ALA A 64 -13.14 -2.60 -4.38
N HIS A 65 -12.37 -2.80 -3.30
CA HIS A 65 -12.71 -3.76 -2.25
C HIS A 65 -14.09 -3.48 -1.65
N GLY A 66 -14.34 -2.23 -1.24
CA GLY A 66 -15.63 -1.84 -0.65
C GLY A 66 -16.81 -2.00 -1.61
N TYR A 67 -16.61 -1.66 -2.88
CA TYR A 67 -17.64 -1.79 -3.91
C TYR A 67 -17.98 -3.26 -4.19
N VAL A 68 -16.98 -4.12 -4.33
CA VAL A 68 -17.20 -5.55 -4.55
C VAL A 68 -17.81 -6.19 -3.30
N ALA A 69 -17.36 -5.84 -2.10
CA ALA A 69 -17.96 -6.31 -0.85
C ALA A 69 -19.46 -5.98 -0.78
N TYR A 70 -19.82 -4.74 -1.15
CA TYR A 70 -21.21 -4.31 -1.23
C TYR A 70 -22.03 -5.12 -2.24
N LYS A 71 -21.45 -5.43 -3.42
CA LYS A 71 -22.11 -6.27 -4.42
C LYS A 71 -22.34 -7.71 -3.94
N PHE A 72 -21.47 -8.22 -3.07
CA PHE A 72 -21.59 -9.53 -2.45
C PHE A 72 -22.38 -9.52 -1.13
N GLY A 73 -23.02 -8.40 -0.77
CA GLY A 73 -23.95 -8.32 0.37
C GLY A 73 -23.39 -7.72 1.66
N ASP A 74 -22.13 -7.28 1.68
CA ASP A 74 -21.57 -6.54 2.81
C ASP A 74 -21.62 -5.02 2.59
N ASP A 75 -22.57 -4.36 3.24
CA ASP A 75 -22.75 -2.90 3.18
C ASP A 75 -21.97 -2.13 4.24
N THR A 76 -21.07 -2.77 5.01
CA THR A 76 -20.29 -2.14 6.09
C THR A 76 -19.53 -0.90 5.60
N ALA A 77 -18.73 -1.03 4.53
CA ALA A 77 -18.01 0.07 3.90
C ALA A 77 -18.92 1.21 3.41
N LYS A 78 -20.12 0.85 2.92
CA LYS A 78 -21.12 1.80 2.43
C LYS A 78 -21.71 2.61 3.57
N ARG A 79 -22.11 1.96 4.66
CA ARG A 79 -22.67 2.61 5.87
C ARG A 79 -21.65 3.53 6.54
N GLU A 80 -20.38 3.15 6.54
CA GLU A 80 -19.30 4.01 7.06
C GLU A 80 -18.89 5.14 6.09
N GLY A 81 -19.53 5.22 4.90
CA GLY A 81 -19.24 6.25 3.92
C GLY A 81 -17.80 6.19 3.38
N ARG A 82 -17.21 4.98 3.33
CA ARG A 82 -15.85 4.72 2.82
C ARG A 82 -15.81 4.27 1.36
N ILE A 83 -16.94 3.96 0.73
CA ILE A 83 -17.01 3.81 -0.74
C ILE A 83 -17.04 5.21 -1.37
N THR A 84 -15.87 5.85 -1.44
CA THR A 84 -15.72 7.25 -1.85
C THR A 84 -14.36 7.50 -2.47
N LEU A 85 -14.31 8.33 -3.50
CA LEU A 85 -13.06 8.75 -4.15
C LEU A 85 -12.35 9.88 -3.39
N ASN A 86 -12.84 10.28 -2.22
CA ASN A 86 -12.16 11.26 -1.39
C ASN A 86 -10.98 10.59 -0.65
N PRO A 87 -9.72 10.89 -1.01
CA PRO A 87 -8.55 10.22 -0.44
C PRO A 87 -8.39 10.48 1.07
N LEU A 88 -8.90 11.62 1.57
CA LEU A 88 -8.81 11.98 2.98
C LEU A 88 -9.53 10.99 3.90
N LYS A 89 -10.48 10.22 3.37
CA LYS A 89 -11.20 9.18 4.12
C LYS A 89 -10.46 7.85 4.21
N HIS A 90 -9.38 7.69 3.44
CA HIS A 90 -8.60 6.45 3.33
C HIS A 90 -7.18 6.59 3.87
N ILE A 91 -6.73 7.80 4.18
CA ILE A 91 -5.41 8.04 4.77
C ILE A 91 -5.46 7.78 6.29
N ASP A 92 -4.53 6.97 6.79
CA ASP A 92 -4.26 6.82 8.22
C ASP A 92 -2.98 7.56 8.62
N LEU A 93 -3.11 8.66 9.36
CA LEU A 93 -1.97 9.41 9.87
C LEU A 93 -1.13 8.61 10.89
N THR A 94 -1.73 7.61 11.56
CA THR A 94 -0.98 6.72 12.48
C THR A 94 -0.18 5.67 11.73
N GLY A 95 -0.58 5.35 10.49
CA GLY A 95 0.09 4.43 9.58
C GLY A 95 1.38 4.99 8.96
N ILE A 96 1.66 6.29 9.09
CA ILE A 96 2.84 6.96 8.51
C ILE A 96 4.16 6.43 9.08
N ILE A 97 4.15 5.81 10.26
CA ILE A 97 5.35 5.22 10.88
C ILE A 97 5.91 4.08 10.01
N LEU A 98 5.06 3.26 9.38
CA LEU A 98 5.50 2.10 8.62
C LEU A 98 6.21 2.49 7.30
N PRO A 99 5.68 3.40 6.45
CA PRO A 99 6.40 3.93 5.29
C PRO A 99 7.75 4.55 5.65
N VAL A 100 7.83 5.26 6.78
CA VAL A 100 9.09 5.83 7.29
C VAL A 100 10.10 4.73 7.65
N LEU A 101 9.67 3.67 8.33
CA LEU A 101 10.54 2.52 8.65
C LEU A 101 10.98 1.73 7.41
N ILE A 102 10.09 1.59 6.42
CA ILE A 102 10.38 0.92 5.15
C ILE A 102 11.41 1.73 4.33
N LEU A 103 11.27 3.06 4.26
CA LEU A 103 12.26 3.95 3.64
C LEU A 103 13.66 3.79 4.27
N LEU A 104 13.73 3.62 5.59
CA LEU A 104 15.00 3.41 6.30
C LEU A 104 15.63 2.03 6.07
N SER A 105 14.84 1.05 5.64
CA SER A 105 15.31 -0.30 5.32
C SER A 105 15.98 -0.43 3.95
N GLY A 106 16.00 0.65 3.15
CA GLY A 106 16.52 0.63 1.78
C GLY A 106 15.51 0.10 0.75
N PHE A 107 14.28 -0.18 1.16
CA PHE A 107 13.18 -0.45 0.23
C PHE A 107 12.72 0.88 -0.37
N LYS A 108 12.99 1.05 -1.67
CA LYS A 108 12.85 2.34 -2.36
C LYS A 108 11.42 2.66 -2.80
N PHE A 109 10.49 1.74 -2.62
CA PHE A 109 9.09 1.94 -2.98
C PHE A 109 8.26 2.35 -1.78
N LEU A 110 7.48 3.41 -1.96
CA LEU A 110 6.47 3.84 -1.01
C LEU A 110 5.35 2.80 -0.98
N VAL A 111 5.44 1.84 -0.06
CA VAL A 111 4.27 1.06 0.39
C VAL A 111 3.60 1.90 1.46
N GLY A 112 2.72 2.81 1.02
CA GLY A 112 1.91 3.60 1.93
C GLY A 112 0.89 2.71 2.65
N TRP A 113 0.84 2.84 3.97
CA TRP A 113 -0.17 2.19 4.80
C TRP A 113 -1.47 3.03 4.74
N ALA A 114 -2.41 2.64 3.89
CA ALA A 114 -3.75 3.20 3.90
C ALA A 114 -4.59 2.56 5.02
N LYS A 115 -5.60 3.28 5.51
CA LYS A 115 -6.62 2.69 6.38
C LYS A 115 -7.49 1.77 5.52
N PRO A 116 -7.45 0.44 5.69
CA PRO A 116 -8.22 -0.43 4.83
C PRO A 116 -9.72 -0.17 4.98
N VAL A 117 -10.45 -0.31 3.87
CA VAL A 117 -11.91 -0.24 3.86
C VAL A 117 -12.47 -1.42 4.67
N PRO A 118 -13.41 -1.19 5.59
CA PRO A 118 -13.92 -2.23 6.46
C PRO A 118 -14.78 -3.18 5.65
N VAL A 119 -14.36 -4.44 5.58
CA VAL A 119 -15.11 -5.52 4.96
C VAL A 119 -15.45 -6.54 6.03
N ASN A 120 -16.74 -6.80 6.21
CA ASN A 120 -17.21 -7.91 7.02
C ASN A 120 -17.39 -9.15 6.13
N PHE A 121 -16.36 -10.00 6.11
CA PHE A 121 -16.34 -11.21 5.30
C PHE A 121 -17.46 -12.21 5.65
N TYR A 122 -18.02 -12.16 6.87
CA TYR A 122 -19.14 -13.02 7.28
C TYR A 122 -20.44 -12.71 6.53
N ASN A 123 -20.60 -11.48 6.02
CA ASN A 123 -21.80 -11.05 5.30
C ASN A 123 -21.80 -11.44 3.82
N LEU A 124 -20.65 -11.86 3.27
CA LEU A 124 -20.50 -12.11 1.83
C LEU A 124 -21.28 -13.35 1.37
N ARG A 125 -22.01 -13.23 0.27
CA ARG A 125 -22.83 -14.31 -0.33
C ARG A 125 -22.67 -14.36 -1.85
N PRO A 126 -22.24 -15.50 -2.44
CA PRO A 126 -21.71 -16.70 -1.78
C PRO A 126 -20.37 -16.44 -1.09
N HIS A 127 -20.16 -16.98 0.12
CA HIS A 127 -19.04 -16.59 0.99
C HIS A 127 -17.65 -16.75 0.36
N ARG A 128 -17.34 -17.92 -0.23
CA ARG A 128 -16.01 -18.17 -0.82
C ARG A 128 -15.76 -17.31 -2.06
N LEU A 129 -16.75 -17.20 -2.94
CA LEU A 129 -16.65 -16.40 -4.14
C LEU A 129 -16.54 -14.91 -3.81
N GLY A 130 -17.33 -14.43 -2.85
CA GLY A 130 -17.25 -13.05 -2.38
C GLY A 130 -15.90 -12.74 -1.76
N LEU A 131 -15.35 -13.63 -0.94
CA LEU A 131 -14.01 -13.43 -0.35
C LEU A 131 -12.93 -13.35 -1.42
N PHE A 132 -12.97 -14.23 -2.42
CA PHE A 132 -12.07 -14.19 -3.57
C PHE A 132 -12.22 -12.90 -4.39
N CYS A 133 -13.45 -12.56 -4.80
CA CYS A 133 -13.72 -11.40 -5.63
C CYS A 133 -13.34 -10.10 -4.93
N VAL A 134 -13.60 -10.00 -3.62
CA VAL A 134 -13.15 -8.85 -2.82
C VAL A 134 -11.64 -8.80 -2.82
N ALA A 135 -10.93 -9.89 -2.50
CA ALA A 135 -9.46 -9.88 -2.46
C ALA A 135 -8.82 -9.48 -3.79
N VAL A 136 -9.39 -9.93 -4.92
CA VAL A 136 -8.85 -9.61 -6.25
C VAL A 136 -9.25 -8.20 -6.74
N ALA A 137 -10.29 -7.59 -6.17
CA ALA A 137 -10.86 -6.33 -6.66
C ALA A 137 -9.83 -5.19 -6.76
N GLY A 138 -9.10 -4.93 -5.69
CA GLY A 138 -8.07 -3.89 -5.65
C GLY A 138 -6.91 -4.19 -6.59
N ILE A 139 -6.47 -5.45 -6.65
CA ILE A 139 -5.40 -5.90 -7.55
C ILE A 139 -5.77 -5.68 -9.02
N VAL A 140 -7.01 -6.02 -9.39
CA VAL A 140 -7.51 -5.83 -10.76
C VAL A 140 -7.59 -4.35 -11.12
N VAL A 141 -8.08 -3.49 -10.23
CA VAL A 141 -8.10 -2.04 -10.49
C VAL A 141 -6.70 -1.49 -10.73
N ASN A 142 -5.72 -1.91 -9.94
CA ASN A 142 -4.33 -1.53 -10.14
C ASN A 142 -3.81 -1.98 -11.51
N PHE A 143 -3.98 -3.25 -11.88
CA PHE A 143 -3.52 -3.72 -13.20
C PHE A 143 -4.26 -3.03 -14.36
N ILE A 144 -5.54 -2.70 -14.22
CA ILE A 144 -6.28 -1.91 -15.21
C ILE A 144 -5.66 -0.52 -15.35
N LEU A 145 -5.40 0.18 -14.26
CA LEU A 145 -4.77 1.50 -14.27
C LEU A 145 -3.38 1.46 -14.91
N ALA A 146 -2.57 0.46 -14.55
CA ALA A 146 -1.27 0.23 -15.16
C ALA A 146 -1.39 -0.01 -16.68
N GLY A 147 -2.30 -0.87 -17.11
CA GLY A 147 -2.54 -1.15 -18.53
C GLY A 147 -3.01 0.09 -19.31
N ILE A 148 -3.94 0.87 -18.75
CA ILE A 148 -4.41 2.13 -19.36
C ILE A 148 -3.24 3.10 -19.53
N SER A 149 -2.46 3.33 -18.46
CA SER A 149 -1.30 4.23 -18.55
C SER A 149 -0.25 3.75 -19.55
N LEU A 150 -0.04 2.44 -19.67
CA LEU A 150 0.89 1.86 -20.64
C LEU A 150 0.45 2.11 -22.09
N VAL A 151 -0.86 2.07 -22.37
CA VAL A 151 -1.41 2.47 -23.68
C VAL A 151 -1.17 3.96 -23.93
N PHE A 152 -1.41 4.83 -22.94
CA PHE A 152 -1.12 6.26 -23.09
C PHE A 152 0.35 6.54 -23.31
N LEU A 153 1.25 5.83 -22.63
CA LEU A 153 2.69 5.95 -22.83
C LEU A 153 3.08 5.54 -24.26
N LYS A 154 2.53 4.44 -24.79
CA LYS A 154 2.77 3.99 -26.16
C LYS A 154 2.39 5.02 -27.22
N LEU A 155 1.22 5.63 -27.04
CA LEU A 155 0.67 6.58 -27.99
C LEU A 155 1.34 7.94 -27.83
N GLY A 156 1.55 8.36 -26.59
CA GLY A 156 2.16 9.63 -26.22
C GLY A 156 3.63 9.72 -26.62
N SER A 157 4.41 8.64 -26.51
CA SER A 157 5.84 8.64 -26.88
C SER A 157 6.11 8.93 -28.36
N LYS A 158 5.09 8.86 -29.22
CA LYS A 158 5.19 9.25 -30.64
C LYS A 158 5.09 10.75 -30.87
N TYR A 159 4.49 11.49 -29.93
CA TYR A 159 4.11 12.89 -30.10
C TYR A 159 4.64 13.81 -29.00
N LEU A 160 5.04 13.26 -27.86
CA LEU A 160 5.47 13.98 -26.67
C LEU A 160 6.83 13.46 -26.22
N ASP A 161 7.66 14.38 -25.76
CA ASP A 161 8.91 14.05 -25.07
C ASP A 161 8.61 13.36 -23.73
N MET A 162 9.52 12.48 -23.30
CA MET A 162 9.38 11.75 -22.04
C MET A 162 9.40 12.66 -20.80
N ASP A 163 10.02 13.84 -20.91
CA ASP A 163 10.08 14.86 -19.85
C ASP A 163 8.78 15.67 -19.72
N ASN A 164 7.84 15.49 -20.66
CA ASN A 164 6.54 16.13 -20.61
C ASN A 164 5.77 15.69 -19.35
N ILE A 165 5.11 16.65 -18.68
CA ILE A 165 4.36 16.37 -17.44
C ILE A 165 3.35 15.24 -17.56
N PHE A 166 2.67 15.14 -18.70
CA PHE A 166 1.70 14.09 -18.95
C PHE A 166 2.39 12.72 -19.01
N MET A 167 3.51 12.62 -19.72
CA MET A 167 4.30 11.39 -19.82
C MET A 167 4.86 10.99 -18.46
N THR A 168 5.42 11.93 -17.69
CA THR A 168 5.88 11.70 -16.31
C THR A 168 4.77 11.15 -15.42
N VAL A 169 3.58 11.77 -15.44
CA VAL A 169 2.43 11.29 -14.67
C VAL A 169 2.03 9.88 -15.09
N MET A 170 1.97 9.59 -16.40
CA MET A 170 1.62 8.26 -16.90
C MET A 170 2.66 7.19 -16.52
N ILE A 171 3.96 7.52 -16.50
CA ILE A 171 5.00 6.62 -15.98
C ILE A 171 4.72 6.29 -14.51
N TYR A 172 4.43 7.30 -13.68
CA TYR A 172 4.14 7.05 -12.27
C TYR A 172 2.85 6.26 -12.07
N VAL A 173 1.78 6.54 -12.84
CA VAL A 173 0.54 5.75 -12.78
C VAL A 173 0.85 4.29 -13.13
N TYR A 174 1.63 4.06 -14.18
CA TYR A 174 2.04 2.73 -14.60
C TYR A 174 2.83 2.00 -13.51
N VAL A 175 3.96 2.57 -13.09
CA VAL A 175 4.87 1.94 -12.13
C VAL A 175 4.17 1.70 -10.81
N ILE A 176 3.52 2.72 -10.24
CA ILE A 176 2.91 2.61 -8.91
C ILE A 176 1.80 1.58 -8.91
N ASN A 177 0.91 1.59 -9.90
CA ASN A 177 -0.19 0.62 -9.93
C ASN A 177 0.31 -0.79 -10.21
N LEU A 178 1.29 -0.96 -11.11
CA LEU A 178 1.88 -2.28 -11.35
C LEU A 178 2.51 -2.85 -10.07
N LEU A 179 3.29 -2.03 -9.36
CA LEU A 179 3.91 -2.42 -8.09
C LEU A 179 2.89 -2.69 -6.99
N LEU A 180 1.86 -1.84 -6.83
CA LEU A 180 0.79 -2.07 -5.86
C LEU A 180 0.03 -3.36 -6.15
N GLY A 181 -0.22 -3.68 -7.42
CA GLY A 181 -0.82 -4.96 -7.83
C GLY A 181 0.07 -6.16 -7.52
N LEU A 182 1.35 -6.11 -7.91
CA LEU A 182 2.32 -7.18 -7.66
C LEU A 182 2.57 -7.41 -6.16
N PHE A 183 2.71 -6.34 -5.38
CA PHE A 183 2.91 -6.43 -3.95
C PHE A 183 1.70 -7.06 -3.26
N ASN A 184 0.48 -6.66 -3.63
CA ASN A 184 -0.74 -7.26 -3.09
C ASN A 184 -0.99 -8.69 -3.59
N LEU A 185 -0.26 -9.21 -4.58
CA LEU A 185 -0.32 -10.63 -4.96
C LEU A 185 0.54 -11.54 -4.08
N ILE A 186 1.41 -11.00 -3.22
CA ILE A 186 2.23 -11.81 -2.30
C ILE A 186 1.28 -12.63 -1.40
N PRO A 187 1.44 -13.97 -1.32
CA PRO A 187 0.47 -14.87 -0.69
C PRO A 187 0.57 -14.88 0.85
N ILE A 188 0.62 -13.70 1.48
CA ILE A 188 0.78 -13.53 2.92
C ILE A 188 -0.27 -12.54 3.43
N THR A 189 -1.09 -12.95 4.39
CA THR A 189 -1.97 -12.02 5.12
C THR A 189 -1.14 -11.02 5.93
N PRO A 190 -1.49 -9.72 6.00
CA PRO A 190 -2.78 -9.13 5.61
C PRO A 190 -2.96 -8.79 4.12
N LEU A 191 -1.98 -9.03 3.24
CA LEU A 191 -2.09 -8.70 1.82
C LEU A 191 -3.19 -9.54 1.13
N ASP A 192 -3.73 -8.99 0.05
CA ASP A 192 -4.83 -9.59 -0.69
C ASP A 192 -4.51 -10.98 -1.25
N GLY A 193 -3.27 -11.21 -1.69
CA GLY A 193 -2.78 -12.48 -2.20
C GLY A 193 -2.94 -13.60 -1.16
N GLY A 194 -2.71 -13.28 0.11
CA GLY A 194 -2.98 -14.21 1.21
C GLY A 194 -4.47 -14.55 1.32
N ARG A 195 -5.36 -13.57 1.13
CA ARG A 195 -6.82 -13.77 1.13
C ARG A 195 -7.31 -14.54 -0.11
N ILE A 196 -6.67 -14.37 -1.26
CA ILE A 196 -6.91 -15.19 -2.45
C ILE A 196 -6.63 -16.66 -2.14
N VAL A 197 -5.45 -16.97 -1.59
CA VAL A 197 -5.11 -18.34 -1.18
C VAL A 197 -6.10 -18.84 -0.14
N TYR A 198 -6.40 -18.03 0.88
CA TYR A 198 -7.37 -18.35 1.93
C TYR A 198 -8.75 -18.77 1.36
N SER A 199 -9.24 -18.06 0.34
CA SER A 199 -10.56 -18.27 -0.26
C SER A 199 -10.74 -19.68 -0.85
N PHE A 200 -9.75 -20.18 -1.58
CA PHE A 200 -9.79 -21.50 -2.24
C PHE A 200 -9.25 -22.62 -1.36
N SER A 201 -8.56 -22.29 -0.27
CA SER A 201 -7.90 -23.27 0.56
C SER A 201 -8.85 -24.10 1.45
N GLY A 202 -8.39 -25.29 1.84
CA GLY A 202 -9.06 -26.16 2.82
C GLY A 202 -8.80 -25.72 4.27
N ASN A 203 -9.48 -26.38 5.22
CA ASN A 203 -9.49 -25.98 6.63
C ASN A 203 -8.08 -25.84 7.25
N LYS A 204 -7.16 -26.78 6.96
CA LYS A 204 -5.78 -26.75 7.49
C LYS A 204 -5.01 -25.48 7.10
N ILE A 205 -5.13 -25.06 5.84
CA ILE A 205 -4.46 -23.87 5.34
C ILE A 205 -5.11 -22.62 5.96
N ARG A 206 -6.44 -22.58 6.07
CA ARG A 206 -7.14 -21.46 6.72
C ARG A 206 -6.73 -21.30 8.18
N GLU A 207 -6.63 -22.39 8.93
CA GLU A 207 -6.14 -22.36 10.30
C GLU A 207 -4.71 -21.82 10.40
N PHE A 208 -3.85 -22.20 9.45
CA PHE A 208 -2.50 -21.64 9.35
C PHE A 208 -2.52 -20.13 9.10
N TYR A 209 -3.29 -19.67 8.09
CA TYR A 209 -3.45 -18.25 7.76
C TYR A 209 -4.00 -17.44 8.94
N ASN A 210 -5.02 -17.95 9.65
CA ASN A 210 -5.57 -17.31 10.85
C ASN A 210 -4.53 -17.18 11.98
N LYS A 211 -3.60 -18.14 12.11
CA LYS A 211 -2.51 -18.07 13.10
C LYS A 211 -1.46 -17.04 12.73
N ILE A 212 -1.12 -16.91 11.44
CA ILE A 212 -0.08 -15.98 10.98
C ILE A 212 -0.59 -14.55 10.78
N GLU A 213 -1.90 -14.34 10.58
CA GLU A 213 -2.49 -13.02 10.30
C GLU A 213 -2.09 -11.97 11.34
N ARG A 214 -2.07 -12.33 12.63
CA ARG A 214 -1.64 -11.44 13.73
C ARG A 214 -0.17 -11.01 13.65
N TYR A 215 0.66 -11.79 12.98
CA TYR A 215 2.08 -11.47 12.73
C TYR A 215 2.32 -10.98 11.31
N GLY A 216 1.28 -10.85 10.47
CA GLY A 216 1.41 -10.61 9.05
C GLY A 216 2.22 -9.37 8.71
N ILE A 217 1.99 -8.25 9.43
CA ILE A 217 2.76 -7.01 9.27
C ILE A 217 4.24 -7.24 9.59
N LEU A 218 4.55 -7.98 10.67
CA LEU A 218 5.91 -8.29 11.05
C LEU A 218 6.60 -9.20 10.02
N ILE A 219 5.86 -10.19 9.49
CA ILE A 219 6.36 -11.09 8.43
C ILE A 219 6.71 -10.28 7.18
N ILE A 220 5.81 -9.39 6.73
CA ILE A 220 6.07 -8.49 5.60
C ILE A 220 7.31 -7.64 5.86
N PHE A 221 7.43 -7.07 7.05
CA PHE A 221 8.59 -6.26 7.42
C PHE A 221 9.90 -7.05 7.36
N VAL A 222 9.93 -8.27 7.92
CA VAL A 222 11.12 -9.14 7.88
C VAL A 222 11.47 -9.51 6.44
N ILE A 223 10.48 -9.82 5.61
CA ILE A 223 10.69 -10.14 4.19
C ILE A 223 11.28 -8.94 3.44
N VAL A 224 10.70 -7.76 3.62
CA VAL A 224 11.17 -6.52 3.00
C VAL A 224 12.56 -6.14 3.52
N TYR A 225 12.85 -6.34 4.80
CA TYR A 225 14.16 -6.04 5.37
C TYR A 225 15.26 -6.99 4.85
N LEU A 226 15.00 -8.30 4.83
CA LEU A 226 15.99 -9.30 4.41
C LEU A 226 16.13 -9.42 2.89
N SER A 227 15.04 -9.18 2.15
CA SER A 227 14.95 -9.44 0.70
C SER A 227 14.54 -8.21 -0.12
N GLY A 228 14.44 -7.03 0.48
CA GLY A 228 13.91 -5.83 -0.17
C GLY A 228 14.61 -5.44 -1.45
N SER A 229 15.95 -5.57 -1.50
CA SER A 229 16.73 -5.31 -2.72
C SER A 229 16.42 -6.31 -3.83
N ARG A 230 16.32 -7.60 -3.51
CA ARG A 230 15.97 -8.66 -4.48
C ARG A 230 14.53 -8.53 -4.96
N LEU A 231 13.59 -8.20 -4.06
CA LEU A 231 12.19 -7.94 -4.42
C LEU A 231 12.08 -6.73 -5.33
N THR A 232 12.81 -5.65 -5.01
CA THR A 232 12.87 -4.44 -5.82
C THR A 232 13.39 -4.76 -7.22
N GLN A 233 14.51 -5.49 -7.32
CA GLN A 233 15.05 -5.91 -8.61
C GLN A 233 14.06 -6.78 -9.39
N GLY A 234 13.44 -7.78 -8.74
CA GLY A 234 12.44 -8.64 -9.38
C GLY A 234 11.24 -7.85 -9.92
N PHE A 235 10.74 -6.89 -9.15
CA PHE A 235 9.68 -6.00 -9.61
C PHE A 235 10.12 -5.10 -10.76
N LEU A 236 11.32 -4.53 -10.70
CA LEU A 236 11.86 -3.70 -11.78
C LEU A 236 12.03 -4.48 -13.08
N VAL A 237 12.42 -5.75 -13.04
CA VAL A 237 12.48 -6.61 -14.23
C VAL A 237 11.09 -6.75 -14.87
N ILE A 238 10.03 -6.90 -14.07
CA ILE A 238 8.66 -6.98 -14.59
C ILE A 238 8.22 -5.64 -15.17
N VAL A 239 8.52 -4.53 -14.49
CA VAL A 239 8.20 -3.17 -14.94
C VAL A 239 8.88 -2.88 -16.28
N ASP A 240 10.17 -3.19 -16.40
CA ASP A 240 10.97 -3.01 -17.61
C ASP A 240 10.48 -3.89 -18.76
N PHE A 241 10.15 -5.16 -18.49
CA PHE A 241 9.60 -6.08 -19.48
C PHE A 241 8.38 -5.50 -20.20
N PHE A 242 7.40 -4.98 -19.46
CA PHE A 242 6.17 -4.44 -20.04
C PHE A 242 6.39 -3.07 -20.74
N LEU A 243 7.35 -2.25 -20.29
CA LEU A 243 7.72 -1.02 -21.01
C LEU A 243 8.38 -1.35 -22.37
N LYS A 244 9.32 -2.29 -22.37
CA LYS A 244 9.99 -2.76 -23.59
C LYS A 244 9.03 -3.40 -24.58
N LEU A 245 8.04 -4.14 -24.09
CA LEU A 245 6.96 -4.70 -24.92
C LEU A 245 6.20 -3.62 -25.71
N VAL A 246 6.22 -2.39 -25.21
CA VAL A 246 5.54 -1.23 -25.78
C VAL A 246 6.49 -0.31 -26.57
N GLY A 247 7.77 -0.66 -26.63
CA GLY A 247 8.81 0.09 -27.34
C GLY A 247 9.35 1.27 -26.54
N ILE A 248 9.23 1.24 -25.22
CA ILE A 248 9.72 2.28 -24.32
C ILE A 248 10.92 1.73 -23.56
N ASP A 249 12.10 2.28 -23.85
CA ASP A 249 13.34 1.97 -23.14
C ASP A 249 13.66 3.11 -22.18
N ILE A 250 13.23 2.96 -20.92
CA ILE A 250 13.55 3.89 -19.84
C ILE A 250 14.39 3.13 -18.82
N SER A 251 15.61 3.61 -18.58
CA SER A 251 16.34 3.22 -17.37
C SER A 251 15.62 3.82 -16.16
N LEU A 252 14.71 3.07 -15.56
CA LEU A 252 14.06 3.47 -14.32
C LEU A 252 15.08 3.47 -13.19
N ILE A 253 15.70 4.62 -12.95
CA ILE A 253 16.58 4.84 -11.80
C ILE A 253 15.67 5.11 -10.59
N PHE A 254 15.25 4.04 -9.92
CA PHE A 254 14.72 4.12 -8.55
C PHE A 254 15.84 3.82 -7.57
#